data_AF-A0A816HRI5-F1
#
_entry.id   AF-A0A816HRI5-F1
#
_cell.length_a   1.000
_cell.length_b   1.000
_cell.length_c   1.000
_cell.angle_alpha   90.00
_cell.angle_beta   90.00
_cell.angle_gamma   90.00
#
_symmetry.space_group_name_H-M   'P 1'
#
loop_
_entity.id
_entity.type
_entity.pdbx_description
1 polymer ?
#
loop_
_entity_poly.entity_id
_entity_poly.type
_entity_poly.pdbx_seq_one_letter_code
_entity_poly.pdbx_strand_id
1 'polypeptide(L)'
;CARKVKGDAERINVVYPGHDGPIYSIQRHPFFNKIFLSVGDWTQRIWSEEIRDDYILCTKPGKHYLTDAQWSPGRPGVLISSNTEGSIQIWDLLFKQDEPTLIVK
;
A
#
# COMPACT_ATOMS: atom_id res chain seq x y z
N CYS A 1 20.40 22.84 -32.18
CA CYS A 1 19.27 22.03 -31.67
C CYS A 1 19.25 22.04 -30.15
N ALA A 2 18.48 22.94 -29.53
CA ALA A 2 18.34 22.97 -28.07
C ALA A 2 17.21 22.01 -27.66
N ARG A 3 17.57 20.92 -26.96
CA ARG A 3 16.60 20.00 -26.37
C ARG A 3 15.97 20.72 -25.17
N LYS A 4 14.70 21.17 -25.31
CA LYS A 4 13.94 21.74 -24.19
C LYS A 4 13.92 20.71 -23.05
N VAL A 5 14.52 21.07 -21.92
CA VAL A 5 14.43 20.28 -20.69
C VAL A 5 13.01 20.45 -20.15
N LYS A 6 12.21 19.38 -20.21
CA LYS A 6 10.87 19.36 -19.62
C LYS A 6 10.99 19.51 -18.10
N GLY A 7 10.15 20.38 -17.53
CA GLY A 7 10.07 20.61 -16.08
C GLY A 7 9.60 19.35 -15.34
N ASP A 8 9.86 19.26 -14.04
CA ASP A 8 9.65 18.03 -13.26
C ASP A 8 8.18 17.57 -13.23
N ALA A 9 7.23 18.52 -13.25
CA ALA A 9 5.80 18.21 -13.36
C ALA A 9 5.43 17.51 -14.68
N GLU A 10 6.22 17.70 -15.73
CA GLU A 10 6.01 17.04 -17.03
C GLU A 10 6.59 15.61 -17.09
N ARG A 11 7.24 15.14 -16.01
CA ARG A 11 7.78 13.78 -15.87
C ARG A 11 6.91 12.86 -15.01
N ILE A 12 5.97 13.41 -14.24
CA ILE A 12 5.07 12.66 -13.36
C ILE A 12 3.82 12.28 -14.17
N ASN A 13 3.67 11.00 -14.46
CA ASN A 13 2.55 10.51 -15.27
C ASN A 13 1.23 10.45 -14.48
N VAL A 14 1.30 10.10 -13.19
CA VAL A 14 0.13 9.86 -12.33
C VAL A 14 0.47 10.22 -10.88
N VAL A 15 -0.52 10.74 -10.16
CA VAL A 15 -0.48 10.98 -8.71
C VAL A 15 -1.64 10.21 -8.08
N TYR A 16 -1.38 9.49 -6.98
CA TYR A 16 -2.39 8.77 -6.21
C TYR A 16 -2.60 9.49 -4.87
N PRO A 17 -3.54 10.45 -4.79
CA PRO A 17 -3.86 11.11 -3.53
C PRO A 17 -4.58 10.15 -2.59
N GLY A 18 -4.34 10.25 -1.29
CA GLY A 18 -5.15 9.54 -0.30
C GLY A 18 -4.46 9.26 1.02
N HIS A 19 -3.12 9.22 1.07
CA HIS A 19 -2.41 9.15 2.35
C HIS A 19 -2.41 10.49 3.08
N ASP A 20 -2.71 10.43 4.38
CA ASP A 20 -2.77 11.61 5.27
C ASP A 20 -1.41 11.88 5.94
N GLY A 21 -0.46 10.96 5.78
CA GLY A 21 0.86 11.02 6.39
C GLY A 21 1.96 10.49 5.50
N PRO A 22 3.20 10.40 6.02
CA PRO A 22 4.32 9.85 5.29
C PRO A 22 4.06 8.40 4.90
N ILE A 23 4.46 8.04 3.68
CA ILE A 23 4.42 6.68 3.15
C ILE A 23 5.79 6.05 3.41
N TYR A 24 5.80 4.89 4.07
CA TYR A 24 7.01 4.17 4.45
C TYR A 24 7.36 3.05 3.47
N SER A 25 6.36 2.43 2.83
CA SER A 25 6.58 1.29 1.94
C SER A 25 5.58 1.27 0.77
N ILE A 26 6.05 0.83 -0.39
CA ILE A 26 5.24 0.65 -1.60
C ILE A 26 5.69 -0.65 -2.26
N GLN A 27 4.74 -1.51 -2.64
CA GLN A 27 5.05 -2.79 -3.28
C GLN A 27 4.01 -3.16 -4.35
N ARG A 28 4.46 -3.50 -5.55
CA ARG A 28 3.58 -4.12 -6.56
C ARG A 28 3.16 -5.51 -6.12
N HIS A 29 1.93 -5.88 -6.47
CA HIS A 29 1.41 -7.22 -6.21
C HIS A 29 2.17 -8.26 -7.05
N PRO A 30 2.65 -9.38 -6.46
CA PRO A 30 3.55 -10.32 -7.13
C PRO A 30 2.92 -11.04 -8.34
N PHE A 31 1.59 -11.18 -8.37
CA PHE A 31 0.87 -11.86 -9.46
C PHE A 31 0.10 -10.89 -10.39
N PHE A 32 -0.11 -9.64 -9.97
CA PHE A 32 -1.01 -8.70 -10.66
C PHE A 32 -0.30 -7.35 -10.76
N ASN A 33 0.45 -7.14 -11.82
CA ASN A 33 1.35 -5.99 -11.95
C ASN A 33 0.65 -4.62 -11.86
N LYS A 34 -0.63 -4.52 -12.24
CA LYS A 34 -1.41 -3.27 -12.15
C LYS A 34 -1.92 -2.97 -10.74
N ILE A 35 -1.74 -3.88 -9.79
CA ILE A 35 -2.14 -3.69 -8.39
C ILE A 35 -0.89 -3.40 -7.58
N PHE A 36 -0.98 -2.43 -6.66
CA PHE A 36 0.10 -2.15 -5.73
C PHE A 36 -0.44 -1.81 -4.34
N LEU A 37 0.38 -2.08 -3.34
CA LEU A 37 0.18 -1.76 -1.93
C LEU A 37 1.01 -0.53 -1.59
N SER A 38 0.45 0.36 -0.79
CA SER A 38 1.21 1.38 -0.08
C SER A 38 0.87 1.35 1.40
N VAL A 39 1.88 1.65 2.21
CA VAL A 39 1.77 1.70 3.66
C VAL A 39 2.35 3.00 4.15
N GLY A 40 1.56 3.70 4.94
CA GLY A 40 1.89 4.98 5.54
C GLY A 40 0.88 5.25 6.64
N ASP A 41 1.06 6.34 7.38
CA ASP A 41 0.09 6.73 8.42
C ASP A 41 -0.32 5.53 9.34
N TRP A 42 -1.61 5.31 9.56
CA TRP A 42 -2.18 4.20 10.32
C TRP A 42 -2.83 3.13 9.43
N THR A 43 -2.71 3.27 8.11
CA THR A 43 -3.44 2.49 7.13
C THR A 43 -2.54 1.91 6.05
N GLN A 44 -2.98 0.79 5.50
CA GLN A 44 -2.43 0.27 4.26
C GLN A 44 -3.51 0.30 3.20
N ARG A 45 -3.14 0.75 2.01
CA ARG A 45 -4.03 0.97 0.89
C ARG A 45 -3.59 0.13 -0.30
N ILE A 46 -4.55 -0.49 -0.95
CA ILE A 46 -4.34 -1.24 -2.18
C ILE A 46 -4.93 -0.40 -3.31
N TRP A 47 -4.18 -0.27 -4.39
CA TRP A 47 -4.49 0.58 -5.53
C TRP A 47 -4.52 -0.23 -6.80
N SER A 48 -5.23 0.27 -7.80
CA SER A 48 -5.19 -0.23 -9.17
C SER A 48 -4.69 0.86 -10.10
N GLU A 49 -3.81 0.53 -11.04
CA GLU A 49 -3.40 1.48 -12.09
C GLU A 49 -4.53 1.82 -13.08
N GLU A 50 -5.59 1.01 -13.08
CA GLU A 50 -6.78 1.19 -13.91
C GLU A 50 -7.85 2.08 -13.25
N ILE A 51 -7.82 2.20 -11.91
CA ILE A 51 -8.76 3.01 -11.13
C ILE A 51 -7.95 4.09 -10.43
N ARG A 52 -7.99 5.31 -10.95
CA ARG A 52 -7.10 6.41 -10.53
C ARG A 52 -7.75 7.41 -9.58
N ASP A 53 -9.06 7.32 -9.39
CA ASP A 53 -9.79 8.26 -8.56
C ASP A 53 -9.61 7.95 -7.07
N ASP A 54 -9.42 6.68 -6.70
CA ASP A 54 -9.25 6.25 -5.31
C ASP A 54 -8.56 4.87 -5.19
N TYR A 55 -8.25 4.47 -3.95
CA TYR A 55 -7.81 3.12 -3.62
C TYR A 55 -8.96 2.10 -3.79
N ILE A 56 -8.60 0.85 -4.09
CA ILE A 56 -9.57 -0.25 -4.17
C ILE A 56 -9.88 -0.87 -2.81
N LEU A 57 -8.94 -0.77 -1.86
CA LEU A 57 -9.12 -1.24 -0.48
C LEU A 57 -8.26 -0.39 0.45
N CYS A 58 -8.81 -0.03 1.60
CA CYS A 58 -8.09 0.59 2.71
C CYS A 58 -8.44 -0.15 4.00
N THR A 59 -7.44 -0.48 4.80
CA THR A 59 -7.67 -1.09 6.11
C THR A 59 -8.09 -0.05 7.14
N LYS A 60 -8.85 -0.47 8.15
CA LYS A 60 -9.20 0.42 9.27
C LYS A 60 -7.92 0.93 9.98
N PRO A 61 -7.85 2.23 10.29
CA PRO A 61 -6.72 2.81 11.02
C PRO A 61 -6.46 2.07 12.33
N GLY A 62 -5.22 1.63 12.53
CA GLY A 62 -4.77 1.04 13.77
C GLY A 62 -4.47 2.06 14.87
N LYS A 63 -4.11 1.60 16.06
CA LYS A 63 -3.64 2.46 17.17
C LYS A 63 -2.23 3.00 16.97
N HIS A 64 -1.41 2.31 16.18
CA HIS A 64 0.01 2.58 16.00
C HIS A 64 0.30 2.75 14.52
N TYR A 65 1.32 3.55 14.21
CA TYR A 65 1.73 3.78 12.83
C TYR A 65 2.25 2.49 12.21
N LEU A 66 1.91 2.27 10.94
CA LEU A 66 2.49 1.18 10.18
C LEU A 66 3.88 1.57 9.69
N THR A 67 4.82 0.65 9.79
CA THR A 67 6.23 0.87 9.45
C THR A 67 6.64 0.21 8.15
N ASP A 68 6.02 -0.90 7.80
CA ASP A 68 6.26 -1.62 6.55
C ASP A 68 5.10 -2.58 6.25
N ALA A 69 4.96 -3.02 4.99
CA ALA A 69 4.19 -4.21 4.66
C ALA A 69 4.64 -4.86 3.35
N GLN A 70 4.35 -6.15 3.24
CA GLN A 70 4.70 -6.96 2.09
C GLN A 70 3.58 -7.94 1.72
N TRP A 71 3.36 -8.12 0.41
CA TRP A 71 2.59 -9.21 -0.16
C TRP A 71 3.28 -10.55 0.09
N SER A 72 2.47 -11.59 0.32
CA SER A 72 2.95 -12.95 0.29
C SER A 72 3.37 -13.34 -1.14
N PRO A 73 4.59 -13.90 -1.33
CA PRO A 73 5.03 -14.35 -2.64
C PRO A 73 4.33 -15.63 -3.11
N GLY A 74 3.63 -16.34 -2.21
CA GLY A 74 2.97 -17.62 -2.50
C GLY A 74 1.44 -17.59 -2.39
N ARG A 75 0.87 -16.55 -1.78
CA ARG A 75 -0.58 -16.44 -1.55
C ARG A 75 -1.09 -15.05 -1.98
N PRO A 76 -1.75 -14.90 -3.15
CA PRO A 76 -2.15 -13.60 -3.70
C PRO A 76 -3.00 -12.74 -2.75
N GLY A 77 -3.87 -13.35 -1.95
CA GLY A 77 -4.74 -12.62 -1.02
C GLY A 77 -4.10 -12.26 0.32
N VAL A 78 -2.82 -12.58 0.53
CA VAL A 78 -2.17 -12.43 1.84
C VAL A 78 -1.14 -11.31 1.82
N LEU A 79 -1.20 -10.46 2.83
CA LEU A 79 -0.18 -9.46 3.11
C LEU A 79 0.18 -9.46 4.60
N ILE A 80 1.37 -8.96 4.90
CA ILE A 80 1.92 -8.88 6.26
C ILE A 80 2.35 -7.43 6.47
N SER A 81 1.92 -6.81 7.56
CA SER A 81 2.34 -5.46 7.96
C SER A 81 3.00 -5.45 9.33
N SER A 82 3.88 -4.48 9.56
CA SER A 82 4.51 -4.21 10.85
C SER A 82 4.12 -2.82 11.35
N ASN A 83 4.15 -2.62 12.66
CA ASN A 83 3.88 -1.33 13.29
C ASN A 83 5.00 -0.88 14.24
N THR A 84 4.92 0.36 14.70
CA THR A 84 5.93 0.97 15.59
C THR A 84 6.07 0.30 16.95
N GLU A 85 5.10 -0.50 17.39
CA GLU A 85 5.17 -1.26 18.65
C GLU A 85 5.82 -2.65 18.46
N GLY A 86 6.30 -2.96 17.25
CA GLY A 86 6.89 -4.26 16.93
C GLY A 86 5.86 -5.37 16.72
N SER A 87 4.57 -5.05 16.59
CA SER A 87 3.56 -6.06 16.26
C SER A 87 3.51 -6.32 14.76
N ILE A 88 3.34 -7.59 14.39
CA ILE A 88 3.15 -8.04 13.01
C ILE A 88 1.69 -8.42 12.81
N GLN A 89 1.07 -7.90 11.76
CA GLN A 89 -0.31 -8.19 11.40
C GLN A 89 -0.35 -8.97 10.09
N ILE A 90 -1.06 -10.09 10.08
CA ILE A 90 -1.27 -10.92 8.90
C ILE A 90 -2.71 -10.71 8.45
N TRP A 91 -2.85 -10.39 7.16
CA TRP A 91 -4.12 -10.08 6.54
C TRP A 91 -4.39 -11.09 5.43
N ASP A 92 -5.51 -11.81 5.51
CA ASP A 92 -6.03 -12.62 4.43
C ASP A 92 -7.27 -11.92 3.84
N LEU A 93 -7.06 -11.18 2.75
CA LEU A 93 -8.07 -10.31 2.12
C LEU A 93 -9.25 -11.08 1.53
N LEU A 94 -9.10 -12.40 1.30
CA LEU A 94 -10.16 -13.27 0.81
C LEU A 94 -11.02 -13.82 1.94
N PHE A 95 -10.54 -13.73 3.19
CA PHE A 95 -11.24 -14.20 4.37
C PHE A 95 -11.82 -13.04 5.19
N LYS A 96 -11.00 -12.03 5.50
CA LYS A 96 -11.38 -10.91 6.37
C LYS A 96 -10.66 -9.62 5.98
N GLN A 97 -11.42 -8.56 5.74
CA GLN A 97 -10.90 -7.27 5.28
C GLN A 97 -10.98 -6.17 6.35
N ASP A 98 -11.90 -6.32 7.31
CA ASP A 98 -12.15 -5.31 8.35
C ASP A 98 -11.06 -5.24 9.44
N GLU A 99 -10.35 -6.34 9.66
CA GLU A 99 -9.33 -6.48 10.70
C GLU A 99 -8.32 -7.58 10.32
N PRO A 100 -7.10 -7.55 10.87
CA PRO A 100 -6.11 -8.57 10.58
C PRO A 100 -6.58 -9.95 11.05
N THR A 101 -6.25 -10.97 10.28
CA THR A 101 -6.58 -12.36 10.59
C THR A 101 -5.78 -12.87 11.79
N LEU A 102 -4.54 -12.39 11.95
CA LEU A 102 -3.67 -12.72 13.07
C LEU A 102 -2.78 -11.53 13.41
N ILE A 103 -2.57 -11.30 14.70
CA ILE A 103 -1.59 -10.33 15.21
C ILE A 103 -0.59 -11.09 16.06
N VAL A 104 0.70 -10.95 15.74
CA VAL A 104 1.83 -11.51 16.48
C VAL A 104 2.58 -10.37 17.17
N LYS A 105 2.98 -10.58 18.42
CA LYS A 105 3.80 -9.66 19.22
C LYS A 105 5.10 -10.34 19.62
#